data_AF-A0A955WQ03-F1
#
_entry.id   AF-A0A955WQ03-F1
#
_cell.length_a   1.000
_cell.length_b   1.000
_cell.length_c   1.000
_cell.angle_alpha   90.00
_cell.angle_beta   90.00
_cell.angle_gamma   90.00
#
_symmetry.space_group_name_H-M   'P 1'
#
loop_
_entity.id
_entity.type
_entity.pdbx_description
1 polymer ?
#
loop_
_entity_poly.entity_id
_entity_poly.type
_entity_poly.pdbx_seq_one_letter_code
_entity_poly.pdbx_strand_id
1 'polypeptide(L)'
;CVDEDEDGHGIGIGCRGVDCDDDDPTRNAGATETCDGADDDCDGMTDEGCGCAEGETRACGSDVGACTPGVETCAAGAFGPCEDADAAGAETCNDADDDCNGTVDDGFGVGTPCDGPDADLCEEGTTVCDGAAATRCSDATGDSVETCNGSDDDCDGATDEGFMLGVGCDGSDGDLCEEGVTECDGMGGTRCSDTTGTNAEPCNGADDDCDGMT
;
A
#
# COMPACT_ATOMS: atom_id res chain seq x y z
N CYS A 1 -34.77 50.02 24.60
CA CYS A 1 -34.11 49.54 23.39
C CYS A 1 -34.52 50.45 22.24
N VAL A 2 -33.57 50.87 21.41
CA VAL A 2 -33.84 51.15 19.98
C VAL A 2 -33.58 49.80 19.32
N ASP A 3 -34.60 49.27 18.66
CA ASP A 3 -34.79 47.85 18.32
C ASP A 3 -35.91 47.86 17.25
N GLU A 4 -35.51 47.97 15.99
CA GLU A 4 -36.42 48.21 14.85
C GLU A 4 -36.98 46.90 14.27
N ASP A 5 -36.22 45.80 14.36
CA ASP A 5 -36.67 44.46 13.98
C ASP A 5 -37.40 43.66 15.08
N GLU A 6 -37.47 44.23 16.29
CA GLU A 6 -38.17 43.72 17.47
C GLU A 6 -37.61 42.39 18.03
N ASP A 7 -36.32 42.10 17.88
CA ASP A 7 -35.68 40.89 18.41
C ASP A 7 -35.23 41.00 19.89
N GLY A 8 -35.26 42.23 20.44
CA GLY A 8 -34.91 42.54 21.82
C GLY A 8 -33.43 42.89 22.06
N HIS A 9 -32.62 43.02 21.01
CA HIS A 9 -31.26 43.53 21.03
C HIS A 9 -31.29 45.01 20.59
N GLY A 10 -30.21 45.57 20.06
CA GLY A 10 -30.18 46.99 19.67
C GLY A 10 -29.36 47.89 20.58
N ILE A 11 -29.56 49.22 20.46
CA ILE A 11 -28.77 50.23 21.16
C ILE A 11 -29.59 50.89 22.29
N GLY A 12 -29.06 50.83 23.52
CA GLY A 12 -29.54 51.65 24.65
C GLY A 12 -29.97 50.86 25.87
N ILE A 13 -30.61 51.55 26.82
CA ILE A 13 -30.99 50.94 28.10
C ILE A 13 -32.15 49.96 27.87
N GLY A 14 -31.96 48.70 28.27
CA GLY A 14 -32.96 47.63 28.23
C GLY A 14 -32.80 46.60 27.11
N CYS A 15 -31.84 46.76 26.19
CA CYS A 15 -31.49 45.73 25.19
C CYS A 15 -30.82 44.52 25.87
N ARG A 16 -31.01 43.33 25.31
CA ARG A 16 -30.41 42.07 25.80
C ARG A 16 -28.95 41.92 25.43
N GLY A 17 -28.50 42.58 24.36
CA GLY A 17 -27.13 42.57 23.86
C GLY A 17 -26.95 43.58 22.75
N VAL A 18 -25.80 43.52 22.07
CA VAL A 18 -25.55 44.29 20.86
C VAL A 18 -26.33 43.69 19.69
N ASP A 19 -26.59 44.53 18.70
CA ASP A 19 -27.24 44.18 17.46
C ASP A 19 -26.51 44.96 16.38
N CYS A 20 -26.02 44.21 15.41
CA CYS A 20 -25.18 44.67 14.34
C CYS A 20 -25.97 44.91 13.04
N ASP A 21 -27.25 44.49 12.98
CA ASP A 21 -28.17 44.68 11.86
C ASP A 21 -29.62 44.86 12.38
N ASP A 22 -29.95 46.07 12.84
CA ASP A 22 -31.24 46.48 13.46
C ASP A 22 -32.46 46.35 12.50
N ASP A 23 -32.26 45.84 11.28
CA ASP A 23 -33.30 45.54 10.29
C ASP A 23 -33.50 44.00 10.10
N ASP A 24 -32.68 43.14 10.74
CA ASP A 24 -32.69 41.67 10.62
C ASP A 24 -32.70 40.95 11.99
N PRO A 25 -33.85 40.38 12.41
CA PRO A 25 -34.02 39.82 13.76
C PRO A 25 -33.24 38.52 14.00
N THR A 26 -32.48 38.06 13.00
CA THR A 26 -31.59 36.90 13.12
C THR A 26 -30.14 37.27 13.41
N ARG A 27 -29.81 38.57 13.43
CA ARG A 27 -28.44 39.08 13.58
C ARG A 27 -28.23 39.87 14.85
N ASN A 28 -27.98 39.16 15.94
CA ASN A 28 -27.89 39.74 17.27
C ASN A 28 -26.98 38.94 18.21
N ALA A 29 -26.58 39.58 19.32
CA ALA A 29 -25.67 39.01 20.30
C ALA A 29 -26.01 37.56 20.72
N GLY A 30 -25.20 36.60 20.29
CA GLY A 30 -25.35 35.18 20.62
C GLY A 30 -26.39 34.43 19.77
N ALA A 31 -26.73 34.95 18.59
CA ALA A 31 -27.38 34.18 17.54
C ALA A 31 -26.50 32.98 17.09
N THR A 32 -27.03 32.14 16.20
CA THR A 32 -26.24 31.05 15.62
C THR A 32 -25.66 31.53 14.31
N GLU A 33 -24.33 31.52 14.21
CA GLU A 33 -23.65 31.81 12.96
C GLU A 33 -24.17 30.95 11.81
N THR A 34 -24.51 31.64 10.73
CA THR A 34 -24.65 31.05 9.42
C THR A 34 -23.49 31.52 8.56
N CYS A 35 -23.02 30.64 7.68
CA CYS A 35 -21.88 30.94 6.83
C CYS A 35 -22.31 31.75 5.60
N ASP A 36 -22.92 32.91 5.81
CA ASP A 36 -23.54 33.74 4.77
C ASP A 36 -22.75 35.02 4.46
N GLY A 37 -21.60 35.21 5.13
CA GLY A 37 -20.75 36.39 4.99
C GLY A 37 -21.11 37.53 5.95
N ALA A 38 -22.03 37.31 6.88
CA ALA A 38 -22.38 38.24 7.96
C ALA A 38 -21.86 37.76 9.33
N ASP A 39 -21.84 38.69 10.28
CA ASP A 39 -21.61 38.42 11.70
C ASP A 39 -22.99 38.30 12.32
N ASP A 40 -23.54 37.09 12.40
CA ASP A 40 -24.93 36.88 12.83
C ASP A 40 -25.05 36.96 14.36
N ASP A 41 -24.00 36.56 15.09
CA ASP A 41 -23.97 36.57 16.54
C ASP A 41 -23.38 37.86 17.15
N CYS A 42 -23.00 38.81 16.29
CA CYS A 42 -22.46 40.12 16.59
C CYS A 42 -21.26 40.11 17.56
N ASP A 43 -20.43 39.07 17.53
CA ASP A 43 -19.22 38.96 18.36
C ASP A 43 -17.98 39.68 17.77
N GLY A 44 -18.09 40.13 16.51
CA GLY A 44 -17.07 40.84 15.75
C GLY A 44 -16.16 39.93 14.92
N MET A 45 -16.41 38.62 14.90
CA MET A 45 -15.93 37.68 13.89
C MET A 45 -17.03 37.49 12.83
N THR A 46 -16.67 36.94 11.68
CA THR A 46 -17.62 36.70 10.58
C THR A 46 -17.48 35.25 10.20
N ASP A 47 -18.60 34.53 10.12
CA ASP A 47 -18.66 33.12 9.72
C ASP A 47 -17.75 32.21 10.59
N GLU A 48 -17.66 32.40 11.92
CA GLU A 48 -16.81 31.53 12.73
C GLU A 48 -17.38 30.11 12.91
N GLY A 49 -16.50 29.12 12.87
CA GLY A 49 -16.90 27.71 12.89
C GLY A 49 -17.34 27.14 11.54
N CYS A 50 -17.30 27.94 10.47
CA CYS A 50 -17.53 27.48 9.09
C CYS A 50 -16.35 26.64 8.55
N GLY A 51 -16.67 25.66 7.70
CA GLY A 51 -15.67 24.75 7.13
C GLY A 51 -14.80 25.37 6.03
N CYS A 52 -15.28 26.44 5.40
CA CYS A 52 -14.62 27.24 4.38
C CYS A 52 -15.26 28.63 4.33
N ALA A 53 -14.58 29.61 3.72
CA ALA A 53 -15.11 30.96 3.56
C ALA A 53 -16.04 31.07 2.33
N GLU A 54 -17.09 31.89 2.41
CA GLU A 54 -18.04 32.07 1.30
C GLU A 54 -17.33 32.48 0.00
N GLY A 55 -17.56 31.73 -1.08
CA GLY A 55 -16.92 31.94 -2.38
C GLY A 55 -15.46 31.46 -2.49
N GLU A 56 -14.90 30.84 -1.45
CA GLU A 56 -13.62 30.15 -1.53
C GLU A 56 -13.69 29.02 -2.57
N THR A 57 -12.63 28.85 -3.36
CA THR A 57 -12.57 27.81 -4.40
C THR A 57 -11.40 26.87 -4.17
N ARG A 58 -11.60 25.60 -4.50
CA ARG A 58 -10.53 24.60 -4.51
C ARG A 58 -10.66 23.67 -5.70
N ALA A 59 -9.54 23.13 -6.15
CA ALA A 59 -9.53 22.09 -7.17
C ALA A 59 -10.16 20.80 -6.61
N CYS A 60 -10.84 20.08 -7.49
CA CYS A 60 -11.48 18.79 -7.20
C CYS A 60 -11.38 17.88 -8.43
N GLY A 61 -11.62 16.58 -8.25
CA GLY A 61 -11.39 15.58 -9.31
C GLY A 61 -9.93 15.19 -9.47
N SER A 62 -9.64 14.36 -10.46
CA SER A 62 -8.30 13.86 -10.79
C SER A 62 -7.61 14.79 -11.79
N ASP A 63 -6.30 14.99 -11.63
CA ASP A 63 -5.42 15.63 -12.61
C ASP A 63 -4.48 14.62 -13.31
N VAL A 64 -4.78 13.33 -13.15
CA VAL A 64 -4.01 12.21 -13.72
C VAL A 64 -4.60 11.81 -15.08
N GLY A 65 -3.73 11.45 -16.03
CA GLY A 65 -4.16 10.90 -17.31
C GLY A 65 -4.90 11.88 -18.20
N ALA A 66 -6.12 11.52 -18.61
CA ALA A 66 -6.96 12.31 -19.52
C ALA A 66 -7.78 13.38 -18.79
N CYS A 67 -7.75 13.40 -17.46
CA CYS A 67 -8.65 14.18 -16.63
C CYS A 67 -8.27 15.66 -16.54
N THR A 68 -9.30 16.50 -16.67
CA THR A 68 -9.25 17.91 -16.30
C THR A 68 -9.86 18.08 -14.91
N PRO A 69 -9.11 18.59 -13.93
CA PRO A 69 -9.64 18.84 -12.60
C PRO A 69 -10.71 19.94 -12.67
N GLY A 70 -11.77 19.75 -11.88
CA GLY A 70 -12.84 20.72 -11.70
C GLY A 70 -12.56 21.70 -10.56
N VAL A 71 -13.58 22.48 -10.22
CA VAL A 71 -13.55 23.43 -9.10
C VAL A 71 -14.78 23.25 -8.21
N GLU A 72 -14.55 23.12 -6.91
CA GLU A 72 -15.59 23.26 -5.89
C GLU A 72 -15.59 24.70 -5.38
N THR A 73 -16.78 25.27 -5.19
CA THR A 73 -16.98 26.58 -4.58
C THR A 73 -17.65 26.41 -3.22
N CYS A 74 -17.14 27.07 -2.20
CA CYS A 74 -17.74 27.13 -0.89
C CYS A 74 -19.00 27.99 -0.91
N ALA A 75 -20.10 27.43 -0.44
CA ALA A 75 -21.36 28.13 -0.24
C ALA A 75 -21.98 27.66 1.08
N ALA A 76 -22.39 28.58 1.95
CA ALA A 76 -22.95 28.25 3.26
C ALA A 76 -22.02 27.35 4.10
N GLY A 77 -20.71 27.63 4.07
CA GLY A 77 -19.71 26.99 4.93
C GLY A 77 -19.29 25.58 4.54
N ALA A 78 -19.74 25.10 3.38
CA ALA A 78 -19.34 23.82 2.81
C ALA A 78 -19.01 23.95 1.32
N PHE A 79 -18.04 23.16 0.85
CA PHE A 79 -17.76 23.04 -0.58
C PHE A 79 -18.91 22.33 -1.28
N GLY A 80 -19.41 22.95 -2.35
CA GLY A 80 -20.44 22.41 -3.23
C GLY A 80 -19.95 21.24 -4.09
N PRO A 81 -20.72 20.83 -5.12
CA PRO A 81 -20.27 19.81 -6.06
C PRO A 81 -19.02 20.26 -6.83
N CYS A 82 -18.26 19.28 -7.29
CA CYS A 82 -17.14 19.49 -8.20
C CYS A 82 -17.68 19.83 -9.60
N GLU A 83 -17.60 21.10 -9.99
CA GLU A 83 -18.03 21.56 -11.31
C GLU A 83 -16.86 21.50 -12.30
N ASP A 84 -17.16 21.32 -13.59
CA ASP A 84 -16.18 21.29 -14.69
C ASP A 84 -15.10 20.18 -14.63
N ALA A 85 -15.26 19.18 -13.76
CA ALA A 85 -14.46 17.96 -13.82
C ALA A 85 -14.94 17.06 -14.98
N ASP A 86 -14.01 16.41 -15.67
CA ASP A 86 -14.34 15.40 -16.67
C ASP A 86 -15.17 14.26 -16.03
N ALA A 87 -16.19 13.79 -16.76
CA ALA A 87 -17.16 12.83 -16.25
C ALA A 87 -16.64 11.39 -16.31
N ALA A 88 -17.09 10.54 -15.38
CA ALA A 88 -16.79 9.11 -15.35
C ALA A 88 -17.09 8.40 -16.67
N GLY A 89 -16.02 8.15 -17.44
CA GLY A 89 -15.95 7.26 -18.57
C GLY A 89 -15.91 5.79 -18.15
N ALA A 90 -15.54 4.92 -19.08
CA ALA A 90 -15.12 3.56 -18.75
C ALA A 90 -13.61 3.50 -18.91
N GLU A 91 -12.93 2.90 -17.94
CA GLU A 91 -11.48 2.71 -18.00
C GLU A 91 -11.06 1.91 -19.23
N THR A 92 -9.98 2.38 -19.85
CA THR A 92 -9.22 1.67 -20.89
C THR A 92 -7.84 1.42 -20.32
N CYS A 93 -7.28 0.21 -20.47
CA CYS A 93 -5.90 -0.05 -20.03
C CYS A 93 -4.91 0.71 -20.92
N ASN A 94 -4.59 1.94 -20.55
CA ASN A 94 -3.82 2.90 -21.34
C ASN A 94 -2.87 3.77 -20.50
N ASP A 95 -2.62 3.41 -19.24
CA ASP A 95 -1.82 4.15 -18.27
C ASP A 95 -2.39 5.55 -17.97
N ALA A 96 -3.69 5.77 -18.20
CA ALA A 96 -4.43 6.97 -17.86
C ALA A 96 -5.65 6.64 -17.00
N ASP A 97 -6.07 7.63 -16.22
CA ASP A 97 -7.35 7.64 -15.53
C ASP A 97 -8.36 8.21 -16.55
N ASP A 98 -9.20 7.34 -17.13
CA ASP A 98 -10.16 7.68 -18.19
C ASP A 98 -11.55 8.05 -17.63
N ASP A 99 -11.84 7.61 -16.40
CA ASP A 99 -13.08 7.86 -15.67
C ASP A 99 -12.93 8.87 -14.52
N CYS A 100 -11.72 9.36 -14.31
CA CYS A 100 -11.39 10.43 -13.37
C CYS A 100 -11.77 10.14 -11.92
N ASN A 101 -11.80 8.85 -11.54
CA ASN A 101 -12.06 8.43 -10.18
C ASN A 101 -10.82 8.50 -9.26
N GLY A 102 -9.65 8.85 -9.82
CA GLY A 102 -8.39 9.00 -9.10
C GLY A 102 -7.54 7.73 -9.07
N THR A 103 -7.96 6.66 -9.73
CA THR A 103 -7.19 5.43 -9.90
C THR A 103 -6.98 5.15 -11.38
N VAL A 104 -5.71 4.98 -11.79
CA VAL A 104 -5.35 4.68 -13.17
C VAL A 104 -5.65 3.22 -13.49
N ASP A 105 -6.29 2.96 -14.64
CA ASP A 105 -6.60 1.64 -15.17
C ASP A 105 -7.32 0.72 -14.17
N ASP A 106 -8.27 1.25 -13.39
CA ASP A 106 -8.97 0.43 -12.43
C ASP A 106 -9.89 -0.60 -13.10
N GLY A 107 -10.07 -1.73 -12.41
CA GLY A 107 -10.71 -2.91 -13.00
C GLY A 107 -9.80 -3.76 -13.91
N PHE A 108 -8.58 -3.32 -14.25
CA PHE A 108 -7.59 -4.12 -14.97
C PHE A 108 -6.57 -4.83 -14.05
N GLY A 109 -6.53 -4.45 -12.77
CA GLY A 109 -5.60 -5.03 -11.80
C GLY A 109 -4.15 -4.61 -12.02
N VAL A 110 -3.91 -3.47 -12.68
CA VAL A 110 -2.57 -2.94 -12.91
C VAL A 110 -1.87 -2.70 -11.56
N GLY A 111 -0.59 -3.07 -11.50
CA GLY A 111 0.24 -2.94 -10.31
C GLY A 111 0.10 -4.07 -9.27
N THR A 112 -0.79 -5.05 -9.46
CA THR A 112 -0.79 -6.25 -8.59
C THR A 112 0.45 -7.09 -8.86
N PRO A 113 1.09 -7.68 -7.82
CA PRO A 113 2.11 -8.71 -8.03
C PRO A 113 1.60 -9.82 -8.94
N CYS A 114 2.48 -10.36 -9.78
CA CYS A 114 2.16 -11.47 -10.66
C CYS A 114 3.42 -12.29 -10.95
N ASP A 115 3.19 -13.56 -11.24
CA ASP A 115 4.18 -14.54 -11.67
C ASP A 115 4.21 -14.62 -13.21
N GLY A 116 5.41 -14.72 -13.75
CA GLY A 116 5.74 -14.73 -15.17
C GLY A 116 5.42 -16.03 -15.90
N PRO A 117 5.93 -16.16 -17.13
CA PRO A 117 5.75 -17.39 -17.93
C PRO A 117 6.79 -18.47 -17.62
N ASP A 118 7.78 -18.19 -16.77
CA ASP A 118 8.75 -19.18 -16.30
C ASP A 118 8.13 -20.17 -15.30
N ALA A 119 8.92 -21.14 -14.85
CA ALA A 119 8.46 -22.19 -13.95
C ALA A 119 8.66 -21.85 -12.49
N ASP A 120 9.07 -20.62 -12.17
CA ASP A 120 9.63 -20.28 -10.87
C ASP A 120 8.59 -19.94 -9.80
N LEU A 121 7.40 -19.56 -10.28
CA LEU A 121 6.19 -19.28 -9.49
C LEU A 121 6.35 -18.12 -8.51
N CYS A 122 7.43 -17.36 -8.63
CA CYS A 122 7.70 -16.20 -7.82
C CYS A 122 6.89 -15.01 -8.39
N GLU A 123 6.10 -14.36 -7.55
CA GLU A 123 5.37 -13.15 -7.94
C GLU A 123 6.32 -11.93 -8.04
N GLU A 124 7.32 -12.01 -8.93
CA GLU A 124 8.36 -11.00 -9.11
C GLU A 124 7.91 -9.86 -10.03
N GLY A 125 6.88 -10.12 -10.84
CA GLY A 125 6.28 -9.15 -11.73
C GLY A 125 5.22 -8.29 -11.09
N THR A 126 4.74 -7.37 -11.92
CA THR A 126 3.52 -6.62 -11.69
C THR A 126 2.65 -6.67 -12.94
N THR A 127 1.34 -6.73 -12.76
CA THR A 127 0.40 -6.65 -13.87
C THR A 127 0.52 -5.28 -14.54
N VAL A 128 0.71 -5.27 -15.85
CA VAL A 128 0.83 -4.07 -16.68
C VAL A 128 -0.11 -4.13 -17.88
N CYS A 129 -0.45 -2.98 -18.47
CA CYS A 129 -1.27 -2.96 -19.67
C CYS A 129 -0.59 -3.63 -20.87
N ASP A 130 -1.38 -4.40 -21.63
CA ASP A 130 -1.04 -4.99 -22.93
C ASP A 130 -2.06 -4.54 -23.98
N GLY A 131 -2.13 -3.22 -24.15
CA GLY A 131 -3.13 -2.55 -24.99
C GLY A 131 -4.45 -2.29 -24.26
N ALA A 132 -5.38 -1.66 -24.98
CA ALA A 132 -6.55 -0.98 -24.42
C ALA A 132 -7.50 -1.80 -23.52
N ALA A 133 -7.49 -3.13 -23.61
CA ALA A 133 -8.45 -3.97 -22.89
C ALA A 133 -7.83 -5.26 -22.33
N ALA A 134 -6.49 -5.31 -22.23
CA ALA A 134 -5.78 -6.50 -21.78
C ALA A 134 -4.59 -6.11 -20.90
N THR A 135 -4.20 -7.03 -20.04
CA THR A 135 -3.02 -6.93 -19.19
C THR A 135 -2.10 -8.12 -19.41
N ARG A 136 -0.84 -7.95 -19.05
CA ARG A 136 0.18 -9.00 -19.02
C ARG A 136 1.01 -8.87 -17.75
N CYS A 137 1.65 -9.96 -17.33
CA CYS A 137 2.65 -9.86 -16.28
C CYS A 137 3.91 -9.18 -16.84
N SER A 138 4.51 -8.28 -16.05
CA SER A 138 5.81 -7.70 -16.38
C SER A 138 6.96 -8.67 -16.15
N ASP A 139 6.69 -9.78 -15.46
CA ASP A 139 7.68 -10.79 -15.17
C ASP A 139 8.14 -11.53 -16.43
N ALA A 140 9.45 -11.69 -16.52
CA ALA A 140 10.15 -12.31 -17.60
C ALA A 140 11.45 -12.96 -17.09
N THR A 141 11.50 -13.32 -15.81
CA THR A 141 12.56 -14.10 -15.21
C THR A 141 12.45 -15.57 -15.67
N GLY A 142 13.05 -16.52 -14.98
CA GLY A 142 13.31 -17.87 -15.49
C GLY A 142 13.35 -18.87 -14.34
N ASP A 143 13.02 -20.13 -14.63
CA ASP A 143 12.79 -21.20 -13.65
C ASP A 143 13.74 -21.22 -12.43
N SER A 144 13.15 -21.18 -11.25
CA SER A 144 13.74 -21.36 -9.93
C SER A 144 14.06 -22.82 -9.68
N VAL A 145 15.14 -23.29 -10.28
CA VAL A 145 15.75 -24.50 -9.74
C VAL A 145 16.19 -24.15 -8.32
N GLU A 146 15.53 -24.77 -7.34
CA GLU A 146 16.03 -24.74 -5.97
C GLU A 146 17.44 -25.27 -5.99
N THR A 147 18.35 -24.37 -5.69
CA THR A 147 19.77 -24.58 -5.81
C THR A 147 20.29 -24.50 -4.40
N CYS A 148 21.00 -25.53 -3.93
CA CYS A 148 21.52 -25.56 -2.55
C CYS A 148 22.51 -24.40 -2.34
N ASN A 149 22.00 -23.24 -1.95
CA ASN A 149 22.64 -21.95 -2.01
C ASN A 149 22.27 -21.03 -0.82
N GLY A 150 21.34 -21.45 0.04
CA GLY A 150 20.86 -20.71 1.21
C GLY A 150 19.66 -19.82 0.94
N SER A 151 19.02 -19.92 -0.23
CA SER A 151 17.88 -19.10 -0.66
C SER A 151 16.73 -20.00 -1.06
N ASP A 152 15.53 -19.48 -0.85
CA ASP A 152 14.29 -20.00 -1.40
C ASP A 152 14.23 -19.59 -2.87
N ASP A 153 15.05 -20.21 -3.71
CA ASP A 153 15.13 -19.82 -5.12
C ASP A 153 13.78 -20.06 -5.77
N ASP A 154 13.00 -21.03 -5.28
CA ASP A 154 11.65 -21.37 -5.74
C ASP A 154 10.49 -20.79 -4.92
N CYS A 155 10.78 -19.84 -4.04
CA CYS A 155 9.79 -19.05 -3.31
C CYS A 155 8.75 -19.88 -2.51
N ASP A 156 9.07 -21.11 -2.08
CA ASP A 156 8.22 -22.03 -1.33
C ASP A 156 8.19 -21.79 0.20
N GLY A 157 9.01 -20.86 0.68
CA GLY A 157 9.16 -20.45 2.07
C GLY A 157 10.07 -21.35 2.90
N ALA A 158 10.62 -22.41 2.31
CA ALA A 158 11.73 -23.21 2.82
C ALA A 158 13.04 -22.72 2.20
N THR A 159 14.13 -23.42 2.45
CA THR A 159 15.46 -22.99 2.00
C THR A 159 16.29 -24.24 1.83
N ASP A 160 16.79 -24.43 0.62
CA ASP A 160 17.63 -25.55 0.18
C ASP A 160 17.00 -26.91 0.45
N GLU A 161 15.70 -27.05 0.23
CA GLU A 161 15.01 -28.32 0.34
C GLU A 161 15.36 -29.28 -0.80
N GLY A 162 15.06 -30.57 -0.60
CA GLY A 162 15.44 -31.62 -1.56
C GLY A 162 16.93 -32.01 -1.56
N PHE A 163 17.79 -31.25 -0.91
CA PHE A 163 19.24 -31.51 -0.82
C PHE A 163 19.68 -32.42 0.34
N MET A 164 18.73 -33.00 1.10
CA MET A 164 18.98 -33.90 2.23
C MET A 164 19.93 -33.31 3.30
N LEU A 165 19.85 -32.00 3.50
CA LEU A 165 20.73 -31.29 4.43
C LEU A 165 20.62 -31.85 5.86
N GLY A 166 21.78 -32.04 6.49
CA GLY A 166 21.89 -32.56 7.86
C GLY A 166 21.76 -34.09 7.99
N VAL A 167 21.58 -34.82 6.89
CA VAL A 167 21.56 -36.30 6.89
C VAL A 167 22.99 -36.83 6.92
N GLY A 168 23.24 -37.85 7.75
CA GLY A 168 24.53 -38.54 7.83
C GLY A 168 25.03 -39.01 6.46
N CYS A 169 26.32 -38.86 6.20
CA CYS A 169 26.94 -39.32 4.97
C CYS A 169 28.35 -39.83 5.25
N ASP A 170 28.73 -40.86 4.49
CA ASP A 170 30.05 -41.45 4.44
C ASP A 170 30.84 -40.75 3.33
N GLY A 171 32.06 -40.33 3.66
CA GLY A 171 32.89 -39.48 2.82
C GLY A 171 33.38 -40.17 1.55
N SER A 172 34.55 -39.74 1.08
CA SER A 172 35.20 -40.34 -0.12
C SER A 172 36.32 -41.32 0.24
N ASP A 173 36.47 -41.62 1.52
CA ASP A 173 37.38 -42.62 2.05
C ASP A 173 36.78 -44.03 1.88
N GLY A 174 37.07 -44.99 2.76
CA GLY A 174 36.86 -46.41 2.44
C GLY A 174 36.53 -47.32 3.61
N ASP A 175 36.27 -46.73 4.77
CA ASP A 175 35.77 -47.36 5.99
C ASP A 175 34.24 -47.50 5.99
N LEU A 176 33.56 -46.76 5.11
CA LEU A 176 32.13 -46.75 4.93
C LEU A 176 31.34 -46.19 6.13
N CYS A 177 31.98 -45.31 6.93
CA CYS A 177 31.41 -44.75 8.13
C CYS A 177 30.70 -43.41 7.86
N GLU A 178 29.43 -43.27 8.28
CA GLU A 178 28.67 -42.02 8.13
C GLU A 178 29.06 -40.98 9.21
N GLU A 179 30.27 -40.43 9.13
CA GLU A 179 30.81 -39.49 10.14
C GLU A 179 30.55 -38.03 9.79
N GLY A 180 30.16 -37.75 8.54
CA GLY A 180 29.75 -36.42 8.08
C GLY A 180 28.24 -36.23 8.01
N VAL A 181 27.85 -35.03 7.58
CA VAL A 181 26.48 -34.70 7.17
C VAL A 181 26.45 -34.06 5.80
N THR A 182 25.36 -34.29 5.07
CA THR A 182 25.11 -33.67 3.77
C THR A 182 24.89 -32.18 3.99
N GLU A 183 25.65 -31.35 3.29
CA GLU A 183 25.58 -29.90 3.33
C GLU A 183 25.65 -29.32 1.92
N CYS A 184 25.24 -28.07 1.72
CA CYS A 184 25.41 -27.41 0.44
C CYS A 184 26.89 -27.30 0.08
N ASP A 185 27.22 -27.58 -1.18
CA ASP A 185 28.60 -27.51 -1.68
C ASP A 185 29.04 -26.09 -2.06
N GLY A 186 28.11 -25.13 -2.05
CA GLY A 186 28.32 -23.73 -2.45
C GLY A 186 28.41 -23.53 -3.97
N MET A 187 28.10 -24.55 -4.77
CA MET A 187 27.99 -24.52 -6.23
C MET A 187 26.59 -24.92 -6.73
N GLY A 188 25.63 -25.04 -5.81
CA GLY A 188 24.25 -25.41 -6.11
C GLY A 188 23.95 -26.91 -6.04
N GLY A 189 24.90 -27.69 -5.54
CA GLY A 189 24.73 -29.10 -5.23
C GLY A 189 25.03 -29.39 -3.77
N THR A 190 25.20 -30.66 -3.45
CA THR A 190 25.51 -31.12 -2.09
C THR A 190 26.87 -31.77 -2.00
N ARG A 191 27.47 -31.69 -0.82
CA ARG A 191 28.68 -32.43 -0.46
C ARG A 191 28.51 -33.08 0.90
N CYS A 192 29.32 -34.10 1.16
CA CYS A 192 29.46 -34.64 2.49
C CYS A 192 30.46 -33.81 3.29
N SER A 193 30.13 -33.46 4.53
CA SER A 193 31.04 -32.74 5.44
C SER A 193 32.13 -33.66 6.01
N ASP A 194 32.11 -34.94 5.68
CA ASP A 194 33.08 -35.90 6.18
C ASP A 194 34.46 -35.65 5.58
N THR A 195 35.46 -35.57 6.47
CA THR A 195 36.85 -35.33 6.13
C THR A 195 37.78 -36.27 6.89
N THR A 196 37.23 -37.33 7.48
CA THR A 196 38.01 -38.43 8.02
C THR A 196 38.66 -39.20 6.86
N GLY A 197 39.26 -40.33 7.14
CA GLY A 197 40.02 -41.04 6.13
C GLY A 197 40.04 -42.51 6.44
N THR A 198 40.19 -43.33 5.39
CA THR A 198 39.90 -44.77 5.37
C THR A 198 40.39 -45.48 6.63
N ASN A 199 39.54 -45.61 7.64
CA ASN A 199 39.73 -46.57 8.72
C ASN A 199 39.49 -47.97 8.14
N ALA A 200 40.44 -48.44 7.35
CA ALA A 200 40.62 -49.87 7.23
C ALA A 200 40.78 -50.44 8.65
N GLU A 201 40.15 -51.58 8.94
CA GLU A 201 40.39 -52.37 10.15
C GLU A 201 41.41 -53.50 9.86
N PRO A 202 42.72 -53.20 9.76
CA PRO A 202 43.72 -54.24 9.87
C PRO A 202 43.67 -54.76 11.31
N CYS A 203 43.76 -56.07 11.51
CA CYS A 203 43.72 -56.72 12.84
C CYS A 203 44.75 -56.13 13.84
N ASN A 204 44.41 -55.01 14.47
CA ASN A 204 45.30 -54.15 15.26
C ASN A 204 44.71 -53.85 16.66
N GLY A 205 43.42 -54.16 16.89
CA GLY A 205 42.72 -53.93 18.15
C GLY A 205 42.00 -52.58 18.27
N ALA A 206 41.53 -51.98 17.19
CA ALA A 206 40.64 -50.82 17.13
C ALA A 206 39.40 -51.14 16.29
N ASP A 207 38.29 -50.48 16.61
CA ASP A 207 36.98 -50.56 15.94
C ASP A 207 36.96 -49.59 14.75
N ASP A 208 37.72 -49.96 13.73
CA ASP A 208 37.93 -49.16 12.53
C ASP A 208 36.75 -49.37 11.54
N ASP A 209 35.75 -50.20 11.85
CA ASP A 209 34.47 -50.29 11.11
C ASP A 209 33.21 -49.86 11.92
N CYS A 210 33.42 -49.31 13.12
CA CYS A 210 32.40 -48.72 14.00
C CYS A 210 31.30 -49.69 14.50
N ASP A 211 31.62 -50.97 14.72
CA ASP A 211 30.72 -52.02 15.24
C ASP A 211 30.73 -52.18 16.79
N GLY A 212 31.55 -51.39 17.48
CA GLY A 212 31.77 -51.42 18.92
C GLY A 212 32.71 -52.52 19.39
N MET A 213 33.41 -53.22 18.50
CA MET A 213 34.36 -54.30 18.78
C MET A 213 35.75 -53.97 18.22
N THR A 214 36.79 -54.51 18.86
CA THR A 214 38.21 -54.35 18.48
C THR A 214 38.82 -55.64 17.99
#